data_AF-A0A268HE08-F1
#
_entry.id   AF-A0A268HE08-F1
#
_cell.length_a   1.000
_cell.length_b   1.000
_cell.length_c   1.000
_cell.angle_alpha   90.00
_cell.angle_beta   90.00
_cell.angle_gamma   90.00
#
_symmetry.space_group_name_H-M   'P 1'
#
loop_
_entity.id
_entity.type
_entity.pdbx_description
1 polymer ?
#
loop_
_entity_poly.entity_id
_entity_poly.type
_entity_poly.pdbx_seq_one_letter_code
_entity_poly.pdbx_strand_id
1 'polypeptide(L)' 'MEQIVFLSAMLMLGISFVLTIAAILSNGLKVLFDLTSNYMRVAVFCFAIYIISFSAYLVIAN' A
#
# COMPACT_ATOMS: atom_id res chain seq x y z
N MET A 1 -20.67 -7.25 0.20
CA MET A 1 -19.68 -6.74 1.17
C MET A 1 -18.27 -7.21 0.80
N GLU A 2 -18.07 -8.52 0.67
CA GLU A 2 -16.79 -9.14 0.29
C GLU A 2 -16.09 -8.48 -0.92
N GLN A 3 -16.79 -8.32 -2.05
CA GLN A 3 -16.22 -7.71 -3.26
C GLN A 3 -15.75 -6.26 -3.05
N ILE A 4 -16.43 -5.48 -2.21
CA ILE A 4 -16.06 -4.09 -1.92
C ILE A 4 -14.76 -4.07 -1.10
N VAL A 5 -14.64 -4.97 -0.12
CA VAL A 5 -13.43 -5.11 0.70
C VAL A 5 -12.25 -5.55 -0.17
N PHE A 6 -12.45 -6.53 -1.05
CA PHE A 6 -11.44 -6.96 -2.01
C PHE A 6 -10.97 -5.83 -2.93
N LEU A 7 -11.91 -5.10 -3.54
CA LEU A 7 -11.59 -3.98 -4.42
C LEU A 7 -10.83 -2.89 -3.68
N SER A 8 -11.24 -2.57 -2.45
CA SER A 8 -10.56 -1.56 -1.62
C SER A 8 -9.13 -1.96 -1.27
N ALA A 9 -8.89 -3.24 -0.96
CA ALA A 9 -7.57 -3.77 -0.69
C ALA A 9 -6.68 -3.65 -1.94
N MET A 10 -7.16 -4.11 -3.10
CA MET A 10 -6.40 -4.02 -4.35
C MET A 10 -6.08 -2.59 -4.75
N LEU A 11 -7.00 -1.65 -4.50
CA LEU A 11 -6.77 -0.23 -4.76
C LEU A 11 -5.66 0.34 -3.86
N MET A 12 -5.64 -0.01 -2.58
CA MET A 12 -4.57 0.40 -1.65
C MET A 12 -3.22 -0.21 -2.01
N LEU A 13 -3.19 -1.47 -2.47
CA LEU A 13 -1.97 -2.08 -2.99
C LEU A 13 -1.45 -1.31 -4.22
N GLY A 14 -2.34 -0.99 -5.17
CA GLY A 14 -2.00 -0.20 -6.36
C GLY A 14 -1.42 1.17 -6.01
N ILE A 15 -2.06 1.91 -5.10
CA ILE A 15 -1.56 3.21 -4.61
C ILE A 15 -0.18 3.07 -3.99
N SER A 16 0.03 2.02 -3.17
CA SER A 16 1.32 1.76 -2.52
C SER A 16 2.44 1.58 -3.54
N PHE A 17 2.19 0.83 -4.62
CA PHE A 17 3.16 0.66 -5.71
C PHE A 17 3.43 1.97 -6.45
N VAL A 18 2.39 2.73 -6.81
CA VAL A 18 2.55 4.01 -7.52
C VAL A 18 3.38 4.98 -6.68
N LEU A 19 3.09 5.10 -5.39
CA LEU A 19 3.86 5.95 -4.47
C LEU A 19 5.31 5.51 -4.35
N THR A 20 5.55 4.20 -4.26
CA THR A 20 6.91 3.65 -4.18
C THR A 20 7.70 3.96 -5.45
N ILE A 21 7.09 3.77 -6.62
CA ILE A 21 7.73 4.09 -7.92
C ILE A 21 7.99 5.59 -8.02
N ALA A 22 7.01 6.42 -7.67
CA ALA A 22 7.16 7.88 -7.68
C ALA A 22 8.29 8.35 -6.74
N ALA A 23 8.43 7.70 -5.58
CA ALA A 23 9.50 7.97 -4.63
C ALA A 23 10.87 7.63 -5.24
N ILE A 24 11.00 6.44 -5.83
CA ILE A 24 12.23 5.99 -6.48
C ILE A 24 12.59 6.93 -7.64
N LEU A 25 11.61 7.35 -8.44
CA LEU A 25 11.85 8.24 -9.57
C LEU A 25 12.33 9.63 -9.11
N SER A 26 11.81 10.13 -7.99
CA SER A 26 12.15 11.47 -7.48
C SER A 26 13.46 11.51 -6.71
N ASN A 27 13.79 10.47 -5.95
CA ASN A 27 14.90 10.47 -4.98
C ASN A 27 15.91 9.35 -5.17
N GLY A 28 15.75 8.54 -6.23
CA GLY A 28 16.55 7.35 -6.50
C GLY A 28 16.21 6.17 -5.59
N LEU A 29 16.93 5.06 -5.77
CA LEU A 29 16.71 3.83 -5.00
C LEU A 29 16.96 3.98 -3.49
N LYS A 30 17.77 4.95 -3.06
CA LYS A 30 18.10 5.16 -1.65
C LYS A 30 16.86 5.42 -0.79
N VAL A 31 15.82 6.00 -1.38
CA VAL A 31 14.61 6.38 -0.67
C VAL A 31 13.87 5.17 -0.12
N LEU A 32 14.00 3.99 -0.74
CA LEU A 32 13.35 2.75 -0.30
C LEU A 32 13.74 2.33 1.11
N PHE A 33 14.95 2.69 1.54
CA PHE A 33 15.48 2.41 2.87
C PHE A 33 15.34 3.61 3.82
N ASP A 34 14.78 4.72 3.34
CA ASP A 34 14.62 5.95 4.08
C ASP A 34 13.15 6.17 4.49
N LEU A 35 12.80 5.63 5.66
CA LEU A 35 11.48 5.80 6.27
C LEU A 35 11.20 7.24 6.76
N THR A 36 12.19 8.15 6.70
CA THR A 36 11.94 9.57 6.99
C THR A 36 11.32 10.31 5.81
N SER A 37 11.43 9.75 4.60
CA SER A 37 10.78 10.29 3.42
C SER A 37 9.26 10.22 3.52
N ASN A 38 8.59 11.35 3.30
CA ASN A 38 7.13 11.43 3.29
C ASN A 38 6.52 10.43 2.29
N TYR A 39 7.14 10.23 1.13
CA TYR A 39 6.65 9.28 0.12
C TYR A 39 6.65 7.85 0.63
N MET A 40 7.75 7.41 1.24
CA MET A 40 7.84 6.05 1.79
C MET A 40 6.94 5.87 2.99
N ARG A 41 6.80 6.88 3.85
CA ARG A 41 5.89 6.81 4.99
C ARG A 41 4.44 6.60 4.54
N VAL A 42 3.99 7.32 3.51
CA VAL A 42 2.65 7.15 2.95
C VAL A 42 2.51 5.80 2.23
N ALA A 43 3.53 5.37 1.47
CA ALA A 43 3.51 4.07 0.79
C ALA A 43 3.39 2.90 1.79
N VAL A 44 4.18 2.92 2.88
CA VAL A 44 4.12 1.92 3.95
C VAL A 44 2.76 1.95 4.65
N PHE A 45 2.19 3.14 4.87
CA PHE A 45 0.87 3.28 5.48
C PHE A 45 -0.24 2.69 4.59
N CYS A 46 -0.25 3.01 3.29
CA CYS A 46 -1.19 2.41 2.34
C CYS A 46 -1.01 0.88 2.25
N PHE A 47 0.22 0.39 2.32
CA PHE A 47 0.49 -1.05 2.31
C PHE A 47 -0.02 -1.74 3.58
N ALA A 48 0.11 -1.09 4.75
CA ALA A 48 -0.46 -1.59 5.99
C ALA A 48 -2.00 -1.67 5.93
N ILE A 49 -2.65 -0.65 5.36
CA ILE A 49 -4.10 -0.67 5.13
C ILE A 49 -4.48 -1.80 4.18
N TYR A 50 -3.71 -2.03 3.11
CA TYR A 50 -3.93 -3.17 2.23
C TYR A 50 -3.92 -4.49 3.01
N ILE A 51 -2.91 -4.72 3.87
CA ILE A 51 -2.81 -5.94 4.67
C ILE A 51 -4.07 -6.11 5.54
N ILE A 52 -4.45 -5.06 6.28
CA ILE A 52 -5.62 -5.12 7.18
C ILE A 52 -6.89 -5.43 6.39
N SER A 53 -7.15 -4.71 5.30
CA SER A 53 -8.32 -4.91 4.46
C SER A 53 -8.34 -6.28 3.80
N PHE A 54 -7.19 -6.78 3.35
CA PHE A 54 -7.09 -8.09 2.73
C PHE A 54 -7.26 -9.23 3.76
N SER A 55 -6.71 -9.07 4.97
CA SER A 55 -6.97 -10.01 6.07
C SER A 55 -8.45 -10.03 6.46
N ALA A 56 -9.11 -8.87 6.53
CA ALA A 56 -10.55 -8.80 6.77
C ALA A 56 -11.34 -9.47 5.65
N TYR A 57 -10.94 -9.28 4.38
CA TYR A 57 -11.53 -9.99 3.25
C TYR A 57 -11.45 -11.51 3.42
N LEU A 58 -10.27 -12.06 3.74
CA LEU A 58 -10.07 -13.50 3.94
C LEU A 58 -10.97 -14.08 5.04
N VAL A 59 -11.23 -13.32 6.11
CA VAL A 59 -12.12 -13.75 7.20
C VAL A 59 -13.59 -13.71 6.78
N ILE A 60 -14.00 -12.73 5.95
CA ILE A 60 -15.39 -12.61 5.48
C ILE A 60 -15.69 -13.61 4.35
N ALA A 61 -14.68 -13.95 3.55
CA ALA A 61 -14.78 -14.84 2.40
C ALA A 61 -14.83 -16.34 2.78
N ASN A 62 -14.56 -16.67 4.03
CA ASN A 62 -14.53 -18.04 4.57
C ASN A 62 -15.71 -18.29 5.51
#